data_AF-A0A9D1SX40-F1
#
_entry.id   AF-A0A9D1SX40-F1
#
_cell.length_a   1.000
_cell.length_b   1.000
_cell.length_c   1.000
_cell.angle_alpha   90.00
_cell.angle_beta   90.00
_cell.angle_gamma   90.00
#
_symmetry.space_group_name_H-M   'P 1'
#
loop_
_entity.id
_entity.type
_entity.pdbx_description
1 polymer ?
#
loop_
_entity_poly.entity_id
_entity_poly.type
_entity_poly.pdbx_seq_one_letter_code
_entity_poly.pdbx_strand_id
1 'polypeptide(L)'
;MNAAISGLIGALIAEGQLVGTSILTGLCSLLLIGLAGAAFNRRKTTQAPLEKADDESIPAETSPAAADEDMADDWIAAPVLTATAESDETGEGSLLSKRRRRLYRSFRAKLIQSEQSTKEYYVALSKCLTEYEKIRSRETWHNACFYAGRATFAKFAIRGKTLYLYLALDEGDSVGAKYFAHDASEVKRYAKVPTFVKVKSKRGVRYAAELIGLAAQKAGLKRRENPPEVPGVQTYAYRTTESLIACGWIRVIEGEQPKPEDFELIHRGNRLQQSVSPDEADRLMSDRTAERLIAAAADGKRKTGKKFAVNIDTIAARFSAGDRVDVDRLKQAGLVPMRADAVKILARGRLDKPLFVTADDFSAQAVKMIVLTGGAIFYR
;
A
#
# COMPACT_ATOMS: atom_id res chain seq x y z
N MET A 1 93.24 16.81 -10.72
CA MET A 1 92.69 15.48 -10.38
C MET A 1 91.19 15.51 -10.00
N ASN A 2 90.36 16.40 -10.58
CA ASN A 2 88.93 16.49 -10.25
C ASN A 2 87.99 16.37 -11.46
N ALA A 3 88.46 15.85 -12.60
CA ALA A 3 87.64 15.64 -13.79
C ALA A 3 87.39 14.15 -14.13
N ALA A 4 87.97 13.22 -13.36
CA ALA A 4 87.86 11.78 -13.63
C ALA A 4 86.87 11.02 -12.72
N ILE A 5 86.25 11.69 -11.74
CA ILE A 5 85.31 11.04 -10.79
C ILE A 5 83.83 11.36 -11.12
N SER A 6 83.56 12.36 -11.96
CA SER A 6 82.18 12.68 -12.39
C SER A 6 81.64 11.77 -13.51
N GLY A 7 82.50 10.95 -14.14
CA GLY A 7 82.12 10.09 -15.26
C GLY A 7 81.58 8.70 -14.86
N LEU A 8 81.74 8.28 -13.60
CA LEU A 8 81.36 6.93 -13.16
C LEU A 8 80.03 6.85 -12.39
N ILE A 9 79.48 7.98 -11.94
CA ILE A 9 78.18 8.02 -11.22
C ILE A 9 77.01 8.25 -12.20
N GLY A 10 77.25 8.82 -13.39
CA GLY A 10 76.23 9.01 -14.42
C GLY A 10 75.84 7.74 -15.19
N ALA A 11 76.68 6.69 -15.16
CA ALA A 11 76.44 5.45 -15.91
C ALA A 11 75.63 4.40 -15.13
N LEU A 12 75.56 4.48 -13.80
CA LEU A 12 74.81 3.51 -12.96
C LEU A 12 73.33 3.88 -12.75
N ILE A 13 72.89 5.07 -13.16
CA ILE A 13 71.49 5.51 -13.03
C ILE A 13 70.69 5.27 -14.33
N ALA A 14 71.36 4.97 -15.44
CA ALA A 14 70.72 4.71 -16.73
C ALA A 14 70.23 3.25 -16.92
N GLU A 15 70.79 2.28 -16.20
CA GLU A 15 70.37 0.86 -16.32
C GLU A 15 69.26 0.44 -15.33
N GLY A 16 68.96 1.28 -14.32
CA GLY A 16 67.89 1.03 -13.35
C GLY A 16 66.47 1.47 -13.79
N GLN A 17 66.34 2.31 -14.82
CA GLN A 17 65.04 2.79 -15.32
C GLN A 17 64.49 1.99 -16.52
N LEU A 18 65.28 1.10 -17.13
CA LEU A 18 64.85 0.30 -18.28
C LEU A 18 64.23 -1.05 -17.90
N VAL A 19 64.56 -1.58 -16.72
CA VAL A 19 64.00 -2.87 -16.23
C VAL A 19 62.64 -2.69 -15.55
N GLY A 20 62.38 -1.53 -14.92
CA GLY A 20 61.10 -1.24 -14.26
C GLY A 20 59.92 -0.93 -15.20
N THR A 21 60.18 -0.42 -16.39
CA THR A 21 59.14 -0.10 -17.39
C THR A 21 58.76 -1.31 -18.27
N SER A 22 59.63 -2.31 -18.36
CA SER A 22 59.40 -3.53 -19.14
C SER A 22 58.48 -4.55 -18.41
N ILE A 23 58.49 -4.57 -17.08
CA ILE A 23 57.63 -5.48 -16.29
C ILE A 23 56.20 -4.92 -16.19
N LEU A 24 56.02 -3.60 -16.13
CA LEU A 24 54.71 -2.95 -16.03
C LEU A 24 53.95 -2.95 -17.37
N THR A 25 54.65 -2.90 -18.50
CA THR A 25 54.05 -3.02 -19.84
C THR A 25 53.71 -4.46 -20.22
N GLY A 26 54.46 -5.45 -19.74
CA GLY A 26 54.17 -6.89 -19.91
C GLY A 26 52.92 -7.37 -19.14
N LEU A 27 52.66 -6.81 -17.95
CA LEU A 27 51.43 -7.12 -17.19
C LEU A 27 50.18 -6.48 -17.79
N CYS A 28 50.31 -5.30 -18.42
CA CYS A 28 49.20 -4.63 -19.09
C CYS A 28 48.78 -5.32 -20.42
N SER A 29 49.72 -5.97 -21.12
CA SER A 29 49.41 -6.70 -22.36
C SER A 29 48.76 -8.07 -22.12
N LEU A 30 49.10 -8.77 -21.04
CA LEU A 30 48.45 -10.05 -20.66
C LEU A 30 47.00 -9.86 -20.19
N LEU A 31 46.68 -8.75 -19.51
CA LEU A 31 45.31 -8.42 -19.10
C LEU A 31 44.38 -8.07 -20.29
N LEU A 32 44.93 -7.53 -21.39
CA LEU A 32 44.17 -7.23 -22.60
C LEU A 32 43.89 -8.49 -23.45
N ILE A 33 44.78 -9.48 -23.44
CA ILE A 33 44.58 -10.76 -24.16
C ILE A 33 43.51 -11.62 -23.45
N GLY A 34 43.45 -11.59 -22.10
CA GLY A 34 42.42 -12.30 -21.33
C GLY A 34 40.99 -11.78 -21.54
N LEU A 35 40.81 -10.47 -21.73
CA LEU A 35 39.49 -9.86 -21.97
C LEU A 35 39.00 -10.00 -23.42
N ALA A 36 39.91 -10.12 -24.39
CA ALA A 36 39.55 -10.38 -25.79
C ALA A 36 39.13 -11.85 -26.05
N GLY A 37 39.72 -12.81 -25.33
CA GLY A 37 39.37 -14.25 -25.44
C GLY A 37 37.95 -14.59 -24.96
N ALA A 38 37.45 -13.89 -23.94
CA ALA A 38 36.08 -14.07 -23.44
C ALA A 38 35.01 -13.48 -24.39
N ALA A 39 35.38 -12.48 -25.21
CA ALA A 39 34.49 -11.86 -26.19
C ALA A 39 34.41 -12.62 -27.53
N PHE A 40 35.41 -13.44 -27.87
CA PHE A 40 35.44 -14.22 -29.11
C PHE A 40 34.58 -15.49 -29.05
N ASN A 41 34.48 -16.15 -27.89
CA ASN A 41 33.74 -17.41 -27.74
C ASN A 41 32.21 -17.28 -27.68
N ARG A 42 31.66 -16.06 -27.77
CA ARG A 42 30.20 -15.81 -27.84
C ARG A 42 29.69 -15.39 -29.22
N ARG A 43 30.54 -15.31 -30.26
CA ARG A 43 30.17 -14.73 -31.58
C ARG A 43 30.27 -15.68 -32.79
N LYS A 44 30.52 -16.98 -32.63
CA LYS A 44 30.47 -17.94 -33.74
C LYS A 44 29.42 -19.02 -33.52
N THR A 45 28.20 -18.75 -33.98
CA THR A 45 27.42 -19.71 -34.77
C THR A 45 26.48 -18.86 -35.63
N THR A 46 26.79 -18.77 -36.92
CA THR A 46 26.05 -18.01 -37.94
C THR A 46 25.85 -18.92 -39.15
N GLN A 47 24.57 -19.08 -39.57
CA GLN A 47 24.03 -19.37 -40.92
C GLN A 47 24.36 -20.73 -41.58
N ALA A 48 23.55 -21.40 -42.44
CA ALA A 48 22.17 -21.43 -42.99
C ALA A 48 22.09 -22.77 -43.84
N PRO A 49 21.00 -23.27 -44.51
CA PRO A 49 20.11 -22.53 -45.44
C PRO A 49 18.60 -22.96 -45.58
N LEU A 50 17.79 -21.96 -45.97
CA LEU A 50 16.61 -21.91 -46.87
C LEU A 50 15.68 -23.12 -47.09
N GLU A 51 14.41 -22.95 -46.70
CA GLU A 51 13.23 -23.26 -47.54
C GLU A 51 12.06 -22.29 -47.21
N LYS A 52 11.23 -22.01 -48.22
CA LYS A 52 10.24 -20.90 -48.28
C LYS A 52 8.85 -21.28 -47.75
N ALA A 53 8.10 -20.20 -47.46
CA ALA A 53 6.67 -20.00 -47.67
C ALA A 53 5.69 -20.28 -46.51
N ASP A 54 5.10 -19.16 -46.08
CA ASP A 54 3.69 -18.90 -45.79
C ASP A 54 3.07 -19.25 -44.43
N ASP A 55 2.55 -18.14 -43.86
CA ASP A 55 1.29 -17.98 -43.12
C ASP A 55 1.23 -18.05 -41.58
N GLU A 56 0.55 -17.01 -41.09
CA GLU A 56 -0.23 -16.87 -39.85
C GLU A 56 0.34 -17.01 -38.43
N SER A 57 -0.05 -15.99 -37.64
CA SER A 57 -0.41 -16.01 -36.22
C SER A 57 0.61 -15.56 -35.15
N ILE A 58 0.14 -14.58 -34.37
CA ILE A 58 0.72 -14.02 -33.14
C ILE A 58 0.79 -15.09 -32.04
N PRO A 59 1.78 -15.03 -31.13
CA PRO A 59 1.38 -14.95 -29.71
C PRO A 59 2.19 -13.97 -28.86
N ALA A 60 1.56 -13.62 -27.75
CA ALA A 60 1.92 -12.69 -26.70
C ALA A 60 3.05 -13.17 -25.76
N GLU A 61 3.31 -12.34 -24.73
CA GLU A 61 4.18 -12.54 -23.54
C GLU A 61 5.65 -12.11 -23.71
N THR A 62 6.37 -11.52 -22.75
CA THR A 62 6.15 -11.18 -21.33
C THR A 62 7.26 -10.21 -20.87
N SER A 63 6.96 -9.43 -19.81
CA SER A 63 7.81 -8.98 -18.68
C SER A 63 9.33 -8.70 -18.87
N PRO A 64 9.84 -7.61 -18.25
CA PRO A 64 10.46 -7.87 -16.95
C PRO A 64 10.00 -6.93 -15.83
N ALA A 65 9.83 -7.57 -14.68
CA ALA A 65 9.57 -7.01 -13.37
C ALA A 65 10.69 -6.04 -12.94
N ALA A 66 10.32 -4.81 -12.61
CA ALA A 66 11.04 -3.99 -11.66
C ALA A 66 10.20 -3.93 -10.39
N ALA A 67 10.82 -4.30 -9.27
CA ALA A 67 10.22 -4.39 -7.95
C ALA A 67 9.51 -3.08 -7.55
N ASP A 68 8.19 -3.17 -7.36
CA ASP A 68 7.43 -2.13 -6.66
C ASP A 68 7.71 -2.31 -5.14
N GLU A 69 8.87 -1.84 -4.69
CA GLU A 69 9.09 -1.48 -3.28
C GLU A 69 8.33 -0.18 -3.00
N ASP A 70 7.04 -0.28 -2.68
CA ASP A 70 6.28 0.83 -2.11
C ASP A 70 5.04 0.28 -1.35
N MET A 71 5.31 -0.66 -0.43
CA MET A 71 4.42 -0.97 0.69
C MET A 71 4.92 -0.21 1.92
N ALA A 72 4.69 1.10 1.93
CA ALA A 72 4.71 1.90 3.15
C ALA A 72 3.40 2.68 3.22
N ASP A 73 2.50 2.14 4.03
CA ASP A 73 1.30 2.79 4.53
C ASP A 73 1.71 3.95 5.45
N ASP A 74 2.01 5.10 4.85
CA ASP A 74 2.06 6.37 5.56
C ASP A 74 0.74 7.11 5.34
N TRP A 75 -0.21 6.79 6.20
CA TRP A 75 -1.26 7.73 6.60
C TRP A 75 -0.57 8.87 7.35
N ILE A 76 -0.05 9.87 6.63
CA ILE A 76 0.35 11.13 7.25
C ILE A 76 -0.91 11.94 7.47
N ALA A 77 -1.36 11.94 8.72
CA ALA A 77 -2.18 12.99 9.29
C ALA A 77 -1.29 14.19 9.62
N ALA A 78 -1.61 15.36 9.06
CA ALA A 78 -1.55 16.69 9.68
C ALA A 78 -1.77 17.79 8.63
N PRO A 79 -2.19 19.01 9.02
CA PRO A 79 -3.36 19.34 9.83
C PRO A 79 -4.31 20.25 9.00
N VAL A 80 -5.26 20.95 9.66
CA VAL A 80 -6.24 21.93 9.12
C VAL A 80 -7.65 21.37 8.89
N LEU A 81 -8.46 21.51 9.94
CA LEU A 81 -9.73 22.24 9.93
C LEU A 81 -10.45 22.33 8.58
N THR A 82 -11.45 21.48 8.40
CA THR A 82 -12.86 21.87 8.36
C THR A 82 -13.66 20.60 8.16
N ALA A 83 -14.32 20.17 9.23
CA ALA A 83 -15.36 19.16 9.13
C ALA A 83 -16.58 19.82 8.47
N THR A 84 -16.69 19.70 7.16
CA THR A 84 -17.99 19.70 6.50
C THR A 84 -18.30 18.27 6.09
N ALA A 85 -18.97 17.59 7.01
CA ALA A 85 -19.72 16.39 6.71
C ALA A 85 -20.96 16.82 5.94
N GLU A 86 -20.95 16.62 4.62
CA GLU A 86 -22.19 16.54 3.86
C GLU A 86 -22.62 15.07 3.81
N SER A 87 -23.66 14.83 4.58
CA SER A 87 -24.55 13.69 4.60
C SER A 87 -25.26 13.53 3.25
N ASP A 88 -25.03 12.40 2.57
CA ASP A 88 -26.00 11.89 1.60
C ASP A 88 -27.01 11.04 2.38
N GLU A 89 -28.13 11.66 2.74
CA GLU A 89 -29.34 10.99 3.21
C GLU A 89 -30.09 10.36 2.03
N THR A 90 -30.15 9.03 1.99
CA THR A 90 -31.41 8.32 1.72
C THR A 90 -31.27 6.87 2.14
N GLY A 91 -31.94 6.52 3.24
CA GLY A 91 -32.03 5.15 3.76
C GLY A 91 -32.06 5.09 5.29
N GLU A 92 -33.20 5.47 5.88
CA GLU A 92 -33.54 5.14 7.26
C GLU A 92 -33.51 3.61 7.47
N GLY A 93 -32.86 3.15 8.55
CA GLY A 93 -32.76 1.73 8.90
C GLY A 93 -31.47 1.39 9.64
N SER A 94 -31.28 2.01 10.79
CA SER A 94 -30.06 2.05 11.62
C SER A 94 -29.52 0.68 12.09
N LEU A 95 -28.23 0.47 11.76
CA LEU A 95 -27.17 -0.10 12.61
C LEU A 95 -27.29 -1.53 13.16
N LEU A 96 -27.40 -2.53 12.27
CA LEU A 96 -27.06 -3.92 12.60
C LEU A 96 -25.93 -4.45 11.70
N SER A 97 -24.83 -4.86 12.36
CA SER A 97 -23.78 -5.77 11.88
C SER A 97 -23.28 -5.60 10.44
N LYS A 98 -22.29 -4.74 10.24
CA LYS A 98 -21.31 -4.97 9.19
C LYS A 98 -19.95 -5.07 9.86
N ARG A 99 -19.36 -6.28 9.88
CA ARG A 99 -17.90 -6.41 9.84
C ARG A 99 -17.46 -5.36 8.84
N ARG A 100 -16.79 -4.29 9.27
CA ARG A 100 -16.36 -3.24 8.36
C ARG A 100 -15.23 -3.85 7.53
N ARG A 101 -15.59 -4.63 6.52
CA ARG A 101 -14.71 -5.00 5.41
C ARG A 101 -14.19 -3.68 4.89
N ARG A 102 -12.93 -3.38 5.18
CA ARG A 102 -12.30 -2.16 4.70
C ARG A 102 -12.03 -2.41 3.22
N LEU A 103 -12.90 -1.85 2.39
CA LEU A 103 -12.73 -1.93 0.94
C LEU A 103 -11.58 -1.01 0.57
N TYR A 104 -10.45 -1.61 0.22
CA TYR A 104 -9.32 -0.90 -0.32
C TYR A 104 -9.53 -0.75 -1.83
N ARG A 105 -9.88 0.47 -2.24
CA ARG A 105 -10.25 0.78 -3.63
C ARG A 105 -9.05 1.33 -4.39
N SER A 106 -8.77 0.75 -5.55
CA SER A 106 -7.79 1.31 -6.48
C SER A 106 -8.23 2.67 -7.06
N PHE A 107 -7.32 3.42 -7.67
CA PHE A 107 -7.60 4.65 -8.41
C PHE A 107 -8.68 4.40 -9.47
N ARG A 108 -8.52 3.32 -10.23
CA ARG A 108 -9.49 2.93 -11.26
C ARG A 108 -10.86 2.62 -10.67
N ALA A 109 -10.92 1.89 -9.55
CA ALA A 109 -12.20 1.64 -8.86
C ALA A 109 -12.85 2.94 -8.35
N LYS A 110 -12.07 3.86 -7.78
CA LYS A 110 -12.56 5.18 -7.34
C LYS A 110 -13.12 5.99 -8.51
N LEU A 111 -12.44 5.97 -9.66
CA LEU A 111 -12.85 6.68 -10.87
C LEU A 111 -14.12 6.07 -11.49
N ILE A 112 -14.22 4.74 -11.55
CA ILE A 112 -15.43 4.06 -12.07
C ILE A 112 -16.67 4.38 -11.22
N GLN A 113 -16.51 4.44 -9.90
CA GLN A 113 -17.57 4.74 -8.95
C GLN A 113 -17.80 6.25 -8.71
N SER A 114 -16.99 7.15 -9.29
CA SER A 114 -17.19 8.59 -9.15
C SER A 114 -18.34 9.10 -10.02
N GLU A 115 -18.73 10.34 -9.78
CA GLU A 115 -19.67 11.05 -10.64
C GLU A 115 -19.16 11.18 -12.08
N GLN A 116 -20.09 11.35 -13.02
CA GLN A 116 -19.79 11.52 -14.45
C GLN A 116 -18.90 12.74 -14.72
N SER A 117 -19.14 13.85 -14.01
CA SER A 117 -18.33 15.07 -14.05
C SER A 117 -16.85 14.79 -13.79
N THR A 118 -16.55 13.99 -12.76
CA THR A 118 -15.17 13.63 -12.37
C THR A 118 -14.49 12.78 -13.44
N LYS A 119 -15.23 11.86 -14.08
CA LYS A 119 -14.72 11.04 -15.18
C LYS A 119 -14.38 11.91 -16.40
N GLU A 120 -15.25 12.84 -16.75
CA GLU A 120 -15.02 13.81 -17.83
C GLU A 120 -13.78 14.66 -17.56
N TYR A 121 -13.61 15.15 -16.33
CA TYR A 121 -12.45 15.95 -15.94
C TYR A 121 -11.14 15.17 -16.07
N TYR A 122 -11.13 13.92 -15.60
CA TYR A 122 -9.96 13.04 -15.73
C TYR A 122 -9.62 12.76 -17.20
N VAL A 123 -10.62 12.43 -18.03
CA VAL A 123 -10.40 12.13 -19.45
C VAL A 123 -9.89 13.38 -20.20
N ALA A 124 -10.49 14.54 -19.95
CA ALA A 124 -10.06 15.80 -20.57
C ALA A 124 -8.60 16.13 -20.22
N LEU A 125 -8.22 16.03 -18.95
CA LEU A 125 -6.84 16.31 -18.53
C LEU A 125 -5.84 15.24 -18.98
N SER A 126 -6.26 13.97 -19.01
CA SER A 126 -5.44 12.88 -19.55
C SER A 126 -5.17 13.06 -21.04
N LYS A 127 -6.15 13.56 -21.79
CA LYS A 127 -5.97 13.97 -23.20
C LYS A 127 -4.94 15.10 -23.30
N CYS A 128 -5.09 16.17 -22.53
CA CYS A 128 -4.13 17.28 -22.52
C CYS A 128 -2.70 16.84 -22.19
N LEU A 129 -2.51 15.89 -21.26
CA LEU A 129 -1.18 15.34 -20.95
C LEU A 129 -0.62 14.50 -22.11
N THR A 130 -1.47 13.71 -22.75
CA THR A 130 -1.05 12.79 -23.82
C THR A 130 -0.70 13.51 -25.13
N GLU A 131 -1.14 14.76 -25.29
CA GLU A 131 -0.73 15.66 -26.37
C GLU A 131 0.77 16.00 -26.35
N TYR A 132 1.48 15.85 -25.23
CA TYR A 132 2.92 16.13 -25.16
C TYR A 132 3.77 14.89 -25.49
N GLU A 133 4.91 15.13 -26.14
CA GLU A 133 5.86 14.08 -26.48
C GLU A 133 6.44 13.42 -25.23
N LYS A 134 6.87 12.15 -25.37
CA LYS A 134 7.53 11.36 -24.31
C LYS A 134 6.72 11.14 -23.03
N ILE A 135 5.47 11.61 -22.98
CA ILE A 135 4.56 11.31 -21.89
C ILE A 135 4.04 9.88 -22.03
N ARG A 136 4.20 9.10 -20.96
CA ARG A 136 3.63 7.75 -20.80
C ARG A 136 2.77 7.71 -19.54
N SER A 137 1.62 7.05 -19.62
CA SER A 137 0.73 6.84 -18.49
C SER A 137 0.90 5.43 -17.88
N ARG A 138 0.79 5.35 -16.56
CA ARG A 138 0.70 4.08 -15.80
C ARG A 138 -0.33 4.28 -14.70
N GLU A 139 -1.38 3.46 -14.70
CA GLU A 139 -2.30 3.39 -13.55
C GLU A 139 -1.66 2.53 -12.46
N THR A 140 -1.53 3.10 -11.26
CA THR A 140 -1.12 2.39 -10.04
C THR A 140 -2.34 2.20 -9.15
N TRP A 141 -2.21 1.44 -8.05
CA TRP A 141 -3.33 1.26 -7.13
C TRP A 141 -3.83 2.59 -6.55
N HIS A 142 -2.96 3.56 -6.28
CA HIS A 142 -3.37 4.82 -5.62
C HIS A 142 -3.62 5.97 -6.60
N ASN A 143 -2.87 5.99 -7.70
CA ASN A 143 -2.78 7.15 -8.58
C ASN A 143 -2.71 6.73 -10.06
N ALA A 144 -3.20 7.57 -10.97
CA ALA A 144 -2.74 7.52 -12.35
C ALA A 144 -1.49 8.41 -12.49
N CYS A 145 -0.37 7.82 -12.86
CA CYS A 145 0.91 8.50 -12.98
C CYS A 145 1.24 8.75 -14.45
N PHE A 146 1.75 9.94 -14.73
CA PHE A 146 2.23 10.36 -16.04
C PHE A 146 3.72 10.70 -15.94
N TYR A 147 4.52 10.08 -16.80
CA TYR A 147 5.97 10.21 -16.79
C TYR A 147 6.44 10.89 -18.07
N ALA A 148 7.29 11.90 -17.95
CA ALA A 148 8.02 12.47 -19.06
C ALA A 148 9.39 11.77 -19.13
N GLY A 149 9.51 10.78 -20.01
CA GLY A 149 10.70 9.92 -20.07
C GLY A 149 10.90 9.14 -18.76
N ARG A 150 11.94 9.49 -17.98
CA ARG A 150 12.26 8.86 -16.68
C ARG A 150 11.74 9.64 -15.48
N ALA A 151 11.33 10.89 -15.66
CA ALA A 151 10.87 11.75 -14.59
C ALA A 151 9.35 11.65 -14.41
N THR A 152 8.87 11.74 -13.16
CA THR A 152 7.44 11.87 -12.88
C THR A 152 6.99 13.28 -13.23
N PHE A 153 6.04 13.41 -14.15
CA PHE A 153 5.55 14.70 -14.62
C PHE A 153 4.24 15.10 -13.96
N ALA A 154 3.29 14.16 -13.86
CA ALA A 154 2.02 14.40 -13.21
C ALA A 154 1.51 13.17 -12.47
N LYS A 155 0.68 13.37 -11.45
CA LYS A 155 -0.09 12.31 -10.80
C LYS A 155 -1.53 12.76 -10.61
N PHE A 156 -2.48 11.87 -10.87
CA PHE A 156 -3.87 12.05 -10.45
C PHE A 156 -4.16 11.22 -9.20
N ALA A 157 -4.88 11.81 -8.27
CA ALA A 157 -5.44 11.10 -7.13
C ALA A 157 -6.91 11.48 -6.95
N ILE A 158 -7.72 10.55 -6.45
CA ILE A 158 -9.09 10.84 -6.01
C ILE A 158 -9.12 10.76 -4.50
N ARG A 159 -9.46 11.89 -3.86
CA ARG A 159 -9.65 12.00 -2.40
C ARG A 159 -11.10 12.42 -2.15
N GLY A 160 -11.83 11.58 -1.43
CA GLY A 160 -13.29 11.73 -1.32
C GLY A 160 -13.95 11.62 -2.70
N LYS A 161 -14.71 12.66 -3.08
CA LYS A 161 -15.37 12.78 -4.39
C LYS A 161 -14.60 13.66 -5.38
N THR A 162 -13.48 14.28 -4.98
CA THR A 162 -12.77 15.28 -5.81
C THR A 162 -11.52 14.70 -6.48
N LEU A 163 -11.29 15.10 -7.73
CA LEU A 163 -10.06 14.81 -8.49
C LEU A 163 -8.96 15.82 -8.14
N TYR A 164 -7.78 15.30 -7.85
CA TYR A 164 -6.57 16.08 -7.56
C TYR A 164 -5.57 15.82 -8.68
N LEU A 165 -4.98 16.88 -9.21
CA LEU A 165 -3.88 16.84 -10.16
C LEU A 165 -2.62 17.39 -9.47
N TYR A 166 -1.58 16.57 -9.40
CA TYR A 166 -0.25 16.93 -8.94
C TYR A 166 0.66 17.09 -10.16
N LEU A 167 1.50 18.12 -10.18
CA LEU A 167 2.38 18.47 -11.29
C LEU A 167 3.81 18.67 -10.79
N ALA A 168 4.78 18.32 -11.63
CA ALA A 168 6.20 18.63 -11.45
C ALA A 168 6.45 20.12 -11.74
N LEU A 169 5.86 20.96 -10.90
CA LEU A 169 5.91 22.41 -10.97
C LEU A 169 6.30 22.92 -9.60
N ASP A 170 7.36 23.71 -9.54
CA ASP A 170 7.84 24.37 -8.32
C ASP A 170 7.64 25.85 -8.58
N GLU A 171 6.51 26.40 -8.16
CA GLU A 171 6.17 27.79 -8.43
C GLU A 171 5.62 28.44 -7.15
N GLY A 172 6.16 29.63 -6.84
CA GLY A 172 5.82 30.40 -5.64
C GLY A 172 4.42 31.03 -5.67
N ASP A 173 4.22 32.01 -4.79
CA ASP A 173 2.89 32.52 -4.39
C ASP A 173 1.95 32.98 -5.53
N SER A 174 2.48 33.36 -6.69
CA SER A 174 1.70 33.85 -7.84
C SER A 174 0.82 32.79 -8.49
N VAL A 175 1.28 31.54 -8.54
CA VAL A 175 0.54 30.41 -9.16
C VAL A 175 -0.49 29.86 -8.18
N GLY A 176 -0.17 29.87 -6.89
CA GLY A 176 -1.11 29.57 -5.81
C GLY A 176 -2.35 30.45 -5.86
N ALA A 177 -2.18 31.77 -6.00
CA ALA A 177 -3.29 32.72 -5.98
C ALA A 177 -4.22 32.63 -7.21
N LYS A 178 -3.68 32.52 -8.43
CA LYS A 178 -4.50 32.50 -9.67
C LYS A 178 -5.21 31.17 -9.88
N TYR A 179 -4.51 30.07 -9.63
CA TYR A 179 -4.97 28.73 -9.99
C TYR A 179 -5.50 27.93 -8.80
N PHE A 180 -5.48 28.51 -7.60
CA PHE A 180 -5.79 27.81 -6.34
C PHE A 180 -4.90 26.57 -6.18
N ALA A 181 -3.61 26.73 -6.51
CA ALA A 181 -2.61 25.69 -6.40
C ALA A 181 -2.05 25.66 -4.97
N HIS A 182 -1.74 24.45 -4.50
CA HIS A 182 -1.25 24.19 -3.16
C HIS A 182 0.04 23.37 -3.23
N ASP A 183 0.93 23.58 -2.28
CA ASP A 183 2.15 22.78 -2.16
C ASP A 183 1.91 21.49 -1.37
N ALA A 184 2.55 20.41 -1.81
CA ALA A 184 2.60 19.09 -1.18
C ALA A 184 4.03 18.51 -1.18
N SER A 185 5.05 19.37 -1.37
CA SER A 185 6.48 19.00 -1.34
C SER A 185 6.90 18.25 -0.07
N GLU A 186 6.31 18.61 1.08
CA GLU A 186 6.56 17.99 2.39
C GLU A 186 6.24 16.49 2.42
N VAL A 187 5.28 16.04 1.60
CA VAL A 187 4.87 14.64 1.56
C VAL A 187 5.81 13.88 0.61
N LYS A 188 6.61 12.96 1.16
CA LYS A 188 7.58 12.12 0.40
C LYS A 188 7.05 11.56 -0.93
N ARG A 189 5.78 11.11 -0.95
CA ARG A 189 5.10 10.58 -2.14
C ARG A 189 4.94 11.60 -3.28
N TYR A 190 4.82 12.87 -2.95
CA TYR A 190 4.59 13.99 -3.88
C TYR A 190 5.81 14.91 -4.01
N ALA A 191 6.93 14.63 -3.38
CA ALA A 191 8.16 15.43 -3.50
C ALA A 191 8.61 15.68 -4.97
N LYS A 192 8.37 14.73 -5.87
CA LYS A 192 8.67 14.88 -7.32
C LYS A 192 7.62 15.67 -8.12
N VAL A 193 6.44 15.87 -7.54
CA VAL A 193 5.27 16.55 -8.12
C VAL A 193 4.61 17.45 -7.05
N PRO A 194 5.34 18.47 -6.57
CA PRO A 194 4.99 19.14 -5.32
C PRO A 194 3.71 19.97 -5.43
N THR A 195 3.45 20.62 -6.57
CA THR A 195 2.27 21.47 -6.74
C THR A 195 1.03 20.66 -7.10
N PHE A 196 -0.09 20.91 -6.44
CA PHE A 196 -1.37 20.28 -6.78
C PHE A 196 -2.56 21.24 -6.83
N VAL A 197 -3.56 20.88 -7.65
CA VAL A 197 -4.85 21.58 -7.76
C VAL A 197 -6.03 20.63 -7.59
N LYS A 198 -7.12 21.15 -7.01
CA LYS A 198 -8.40 20.44 -6.85
C LYS A 198 -9.30 20.74 -8.04
N VAL A 199 -9.63 19.73 -8.84
CA VAL A 199 -10.48 19.86 -10.02
C VAL A 199 -11.92 19.54 -9.66
N LYS A 200 -12.71 20.60 -9.41
CA LYS A 200 -14.12 20.49 -9.00
C LYS A 200 -15.12 20.94 -10.07
N SER A 201 -14.66 21.60 -11.13
CA SER A 201 -15.53 22.23 -12.12
C SER A 201 -14.87 22.33 -13.49
N LYS A 202 -15.66 22.64 -14.53
CA LYS A 202 -15.17 22.91 -15.89
C LYS A 202 -14.13 24.05 -15.92
N ARG A 203 -14.29 25.09 -15.08
CA ARG A 203 -13.28 26.16 -14.91
C ARG A 203 -11.98 25.60 -14.33
N GLY A 204 -12.08 24.73 -13.33
CA GLY A 204 -10.93 24.03 -12.76
C GLY A 204 -10.18 23.17 -13.77
N VAL A 205 -10.88 22.53 -14.71
CA VAL A 205 -10.24 21.78 -15.82
C VAL A 205 -9.42 22.71 -16.72
N ARG A 206 -9.96 23.88 -17.08
CA ARG A 206 -9.23 24.86 -17.91
C ARG A 206 -7.95 25.34 -17.20
N TYR A 207 -8.06 25.65 -15.91
CA TYR A 207 -6.92 26.06 -15.09
C TYR A 207 -5.87 24.95 -14.93
N ALA A 208 -6.31 23.72 -14.70
CA ALA A 208 -5.42 22.57 -14.66
C ALA A 208 -4.71 22.34 -16.02
N ALA A 209 -5.40 22.54 -17.14
CA ALA A 209 -4.81 22.44 -18.47
C ALA A 209 -3.77 23.55 -18.75
N GLU A 210 -4.01 24.79 -18.29
CA GLU A 210 -3.03 25.88 -18.35
C GLU A 210 -1.77 25.53 -17.54
N LEU A 211 -1.94 25.03 -16.31
CA LEU A 211 -0.82 24.58 -15.47
C LEU A 211 -0.03 23.44 -16.10
N ILE A 212 -0.70 22.49 -16.76
CA ILE A 212 -0.02 21.43 -17.54
C ILE A 212 0.85 22.05 -18.63
N GLY A 213 0.36 23.09 -19.32
CA GLY A 213 1.12 23.82 -20.33
C GLY A 213 2.35 24.52 -19.77
N LEU A 214 2.22 25.20 -18.64
CA LEU A 214 3.34 25.84 -17.93
C LEU A 214 4.39 24.81 -17.48
N ALA A 215 3.94 23.71 -16.88
CA ALA A 215 4.82 22.61 -16.47
C ALA A 215 5.51 21.95 -17.68
N ALA A 216 4.81 21.79 -18.80
CA ALA A 216 5.38 21.25 -20.03
C ALA A 216 6.43 22.19 -20.63
N GLN A 217 6.19 23.51 -20.61
CA GLN A 217 7.15 24.52 -21.05
C GLN A 217 8.41 24.50 -20.20
N LYS A 218 8.28 24.45 -18.86
CA LYS A 218 9.42 24.30 -17.92
C LYS A 218 10.20 23.00 -18.17
N ALA A 219 9.50 21.91 -18.47
CA ALA A 219 10.10 20.62 -18.78
C ALA A 219 10.65 20.50 -20.23
N GLY A 220 10.48 21.52 -21.07
CA GLY A 220 10.93 21.51 -22.47
C GLY A 220 10.21 20.49 -23.35
N LEU A 221 8.96 20.14 -23.02
CA LEU A 221 8.17 19.16 -23.76
C LEU A 221 7.50 19.80 -24.97
N LYS A 222 7.66 19.18 -26.13
CA LYS A 222 6.95 19.58 -27.36
C LYS A 222 5.59 18.90 -27.44
N ARG A 223 4.62 19.57 -28.07
CA ARG A 223 3.34 18.95 -28.42
C ARG A 223 3.53 18.02 -29.61
N ARG A 224 2.87 16.86 -29.57
CA ARG A 224 2.78 15.89 -30.65
C ARG A 224 1.90 16.44 -31.76
N GLU A 225 2.29 16.18 -33.00
CA GLU A 225 1.45 16.46 -34.17
C GLU A 225 0.24 15.51 -34.23
N ASN A 226 0.45 14.23 -33.90
CA ASN A 226 -0.61 13.22 -33.82
C ASN A 226 -0.64 12.55 -32.43
N PRO A 227 -1.47 13.05 -31.50
CA PRO A 227 -1.64 12.46 -30.17
C PRO A 227 -2.31 11.08 -30.26
N PRO A 228 -1.84 10.07 -29.48
CA PRO A 228 -2.53 8.80 -29.42
C PRO A 228 -3.91 8.96 -28.78
N GLU A 229 -4.84 8.10 -29.21
CA GLU A 229 -6.21 8.12 -28.70
C GLU A 229 -6.24 7.70 -27.22
N VAL A 230 -6.94 8.49 -26.40
CA VAL A 230 -7.05 8.27 -24.96
C VAL A 230 -8.40 7.64 -24.64
N PRO A 231 -8.43 6.70 -23.67
CA PRO A 231 -9.51 6.45 -22.74
C PRO A 231 -10.82 7.22 -22.92
N GLY A 232 -11.79 6.78 -23.72
CA GLY A 232 -13.10 7.44 -23.72
C GLY A 232 -13.77 7.38 -22.35
N VAL A 233 -14.70 8.29 -22.05
CA VAL A 233 -15.45 8.27 -20.77
C VAL A 233 -16.20 6.94 -20.57
N GLN A 234 -16.64 6.32 -21.67
CA GLN A 234 -17.31 5.01 -21.69
C GLN A 234 -16.46 3.88 -21.11
N THR A 235 -15.13 3.97 -21.22
CA THR A 235 -14.20 3.01 -20.60
C THR A 235 -14.37 2.97 -19.08
N TYR A 236 -14.86 4.05 -18.47
CA TYR A 236 -15.07 4.21 -17.03
C TYR A 236 -16.56 4.19 -16.65
N ALA A 237 -17.42 3.54 -17.45
CA ALA A 237 -18.82 3.32 -17.12
C ALA A 237 -18.97 2.68 -15.73
N TYR A 238 -20.00 3.10 -14.98
CA TYR A 238 -20.20 2.67 -13.59
C TYR A 238 -20.29 1.15 -13.48
N ARG A 239 -19.66 0.59 -12.44
CA ARG A 239 -19.71 -0.83 -12.09
C ARG A 239 -19.98 -1.01 -10.60
N THR A 240 -20.69 -2.07 -10.27
CA THR A 240 -21.00 -2.41 -8.87
C THR A 240 -19.73 -2.79 -8.11
N THR A 241 -19.76 -2.65 -6.79
CA THR A 241 -18.63 -3.02 -5.92
C THR A 241 -18.27 -4.51 -6.07
N GLU A 242 -19.25 -5.38 -6.23
CA GLU A 242 -19.05 -6.82 -6.44
C GLU A 242 -18.29 -7.12 -7.73
N SER A 243 -18.68 -6.48 -8.84
CA SER A 243 -17.97 -6.59 -10.12
C SER A 243 -16.53 -6.09 -10.02
N LEU A 244 -16.30 -4.98 -9.31
CA LEU A 244 -14.96 -4.44 -9.11
C LEU A 244 -14.08 -5.30 -8.19
N ILE A 245 -14.67 -6.04 -7.25
CA ILE A 245 -13.97 -7.04 -6.44
C ILE A 245 -13.59 -8.23 -7.34
N ALA A 246 -14.54 -8.75 -8.13
CA ALA A 246 -14.32 -9.88 -9.03
C ALA A 246 -13.21 -9.59 -10.07
N CYS A 247 -13.15 -8.37 -10.60
CA CYS A 247 -12.09 -7.94 -11.51
C CYS A 247 -10.77 -7.52 -10.81
N GLY A 248 -10.67 -7.62 -9.48
CA GLY A 248 -9.44 -7.29 -8.73
C GLY A 248 -9.14 -5.80 -8.56
N TRP A 249 -10.05 -4.89 -8.95
CA TRP A 249 -9.87 -3.44 -8.78
C TRP A 249 -10.18 -2.95 -7.36
N ILE A 250 -10.88 -3.75 -6.56
CA ILE A 250 -11.10 -3.53 -5.13
C ILE A 250 -10.57 -4.74 -4.38
N ARG A 251 -9.68 -4.49 -3.41
CA ARG A 251 -9.23 -5.49 -2.44
C ARG A 251 -10.11 -5.38 -1.21
N VAL A 252 -10.64 -6.51 -0.77
CA VAL A 252 -11.32 -6.60 0.51
C VAL A 252 -10.24 -6.81 1.57
N ILE A 253 -9.88 -5.74 2.28
CA ILE A 253 -9.12 -5.88 3.51
C ILE A 253 -10.15 -6.24 4.56
N GLU A 254 -10.25 -7.52 4.87
CA GLU A 254 -10.85 -7.93 6.13
C GLU A 254 -10.03 -7.24 7.21
N GLY A 255 -10.67 -6.35 7.98
CA GLY A 255 -9.98 -5.48 8.94
C GLY A 255 -8.95 -6.32 9.68
N GLU A 256 -7.69 -5.88 9.59
CA GLU A 256 -6.55 -6.61 10.11
C GLU A 256 -6.88 -7.02 11.54
N GLN A 257 -7.12 -8.31 11.67
CA GLN A 257 -7.38 -8.89 12.97
C GLN A 257 -6.08 -8.68 13.76
N PRO A 258 -6.13 -8.23 15.03
CA PRO A 258 -4.92 -7.92 15.79
C PRO A 258 -3.90 -9.05 15.61
N LYS A 259 -2.68 -8.67 15.26
CA LYS A 259 -1.61 -9.63 15.01
C LYS A 259 -1.20 -10.24 16.35
N PRO A 260 -0.71 -11.50 16.40
CA PRO A 260 -0.16 -12.13 17.60
C PRO A 260 0.76 -11.22 18.44
N GLU A 261 1.49 -10.34 17.76
CA GLU A 261 2.43 -9.34 18.27
C GLU A 261 1.76 -8.10 18.92
N ASP A 262 0.55 -7.71 18.50
CA ASP A 262 -0.25 -6.67 19.18
C ASP A 262 -0.77 -7.14 20.55
N PHE A 263 -0.86 -8.46 20.77
CA PHE A 263 -1.29 -9.04 22.05
C PHE A 263 -0.17 -9.02 23.10
N GLU A 264 1.10 -8.92 22.70
CA GLU A 264 2.21 -8.84 23.66
C GLU A 264 2.13 -7.55 24.51
N LEU A 265 1.49 -6.50 23.98
CA LEU A 265 1.23 -5.24 24.70
C LEU A 265 0.16 -5.35 25.80
N ILE A 266 -0.79 -6.30 25.71
CA ILE A 266 -1.87 -6.48 26.71
C ILE A 266 -1.34 -7.22 27.96
N HIS A 267 -0.22 -7.94 27.82
CA HIS A 267 0.38 -8.76 28.90
C HIS A 267 1.44 -8.03 29.72
N ARG A 268 1.76 -6.76 29.41
CA ARG A 268 2.71 -5.96 30.20
C ARG A 268 2.18 -5.75 31.62
N GLY A 269 2.50 -6.68 32.51
CA GLY A 269 2.19 -6.65 33.93
C GLY A 269 1.73 -7.98 34.53
N ASN A 270 1.22 -8.94 33.73
CA ASN A 270 0.64 -10.19 34.24
C ASN A 270 1.39 -11.42 33.74
N ARG A 271 1.79 -12.31 34.67
CA ARG A 271 2.35 -13.62 34.33
C ARG A 271 1.27 -14.49 33.71
N LEU A 272 1.48 -14.90 32.45
CA LEU A 272 0.62 -15.88 31.77
C LEU A 272 0.52 -17.16 32.58
N GLN A 273 -0.70 -17.66 32.73
CA GLN A 273 -0.98 -18.93 33.38
C GLN A 273 -1.21 -19.98 32.30
N GLN A 274 -0.61 -21.16 32.47
CA GLN A 274 -0.89 -22.31 31.62
C GLN A 274 -2.36 -22.75 31.74
N SER A 275 -2.98 -22.50 32.89
CA SER A 275 -4.35 -22.87 33.18
C SER A 275 -4.94 -21.97 34.26
N VAL A 276 -6.22 -21.61 34.13
CA VAL A 276 -6.92 -20.72 35.06
C VAL A 276 -8.31 -21.26 35.34
N SER A 277 -8.65 -21.42 36.63
CA SER A 277 -10.02 -21.58 37.11
C SER A 277 -10.67 -20.21 37.43
N PRO A 278 -12.00 -20.13 37.61
CA PRO A 278 -12.66 -18.86 37.91
C PRO A 278 -12.18 -18.25 39.23
N ASP A 279 -11.98 -19.07 40.27
CA ASP A 279 -11.46 -18.64 41.57
C ASP A 279 -10.00 -18.16 41.50
N GLU A 280 -9.17 -18.84 40.70
CA GLU A 280 -7.79 -18.41 40.44
C GLU A 280 -7.78 -17.07 39.70
N ALA A 281 -8.69 -16.88 38.74
CA ALA A 281 -8.81 -15.65 37.99
C ALA A 281 -9.14 -14.45 38.90
N ASP A 282 -10.03 -14.64 39.88
CA ASP A 282 -10.42 -13.59 40.83
C ASP A 282 -9.29 -13.19 41.78
N ARG A 283 -8.44 -14.14 42.16
CA ARG A 283 -7.24 -13.86 42.98
C ARG A 283 -6.16 -13.14 42.19
N LEU A 284 -6.01 -13.46 40.90
CA LEU A 284 -4.95 -12.94 40.04
C LEU A 284 -5.30 -11.60 39.37
N MET A 285 -6.60 -11.31 39.17
CA MET A 285 -7.05 -10.08 38.54
C MET A 285 -8.28 -9.51 39.25
N SER A 286 -8.22 -8.24 39.63
CA SER A 286 -9.36 -7.55 40.26
C SER A 286 -10.52 -7.36 39.28
N ASP A 287 -11.76 -7.33 39.80
CA ASP A 287 -12.95 -7.01 39.00
C ASP A 287 -12.84 -5.65 38.33
N ARG A 288 -12.32 -4.64 39.05
CA ARG A 288 -12.08 -3.30 38.51
C ARG A 288 -11.19 -3.31 37.26
N THR A 289 -10.16 -4.16 37.24
CA THR A 289 -9.29 -4.32 36.07
C THR A 289 -10.04 -4.97 34.91
N ALA A 290 -10.79 -6.04 35.19
CA ALA A 290 -11.59 -6.72 34.18
C ALA A 290 -12.66 -5.81 33.59
N GLU A 291 -13.32 -4.98 34.40
CA GLU A 291 -14.30 -3.99 33.96
C GLU A 291 -13.68 -2.90 33.08
N ARG A 292 -12.46 -2.45 33.39
CA ARG A 292 -11.72 -1.51 32.53
C ARG A 292 -11.40 -2.13 31.17
N LEU A 293 -10.98 -3.40 31.14
CA LEU A 293 -10.72 -4.13 29.89
C LEU A 293 -12.00 -4.30 29.08
N ILE A 294 -13.11 -4.62 29.74
CA ILE A 294 -14.43 -4.69 29.10
C ILE A 294 -14.84 -3.33 28.53
N ALA A 295 -14.73 -2.26 29.30
CA ALA A 295 -15.12 -0.92 28.86
C ALA A 295 -14.28 -0.47 27.66
N ALA A 296 -12.96 -0.71 27.70
CA ALA A 296 -12.05 -0.42 26.60
C ALA A 296 -12.37 -1.27 25.35
N ALA A 297 -12.67 -2.56 25.49
CA ALA A 297 -13.00 -3.44 24.38
C ALA A 297 -14.41 -3.20 23.81
N ALA A 298 -15.35 -2.75 24.64
CA ALA A 298 -16.74 -2.52 24.24
C ALA A 298 -16.92 -1.25 23.41
N ASP A 299 -16.13 -0.20 23.66
CA ASP A 299 -16.19 1.07 22.91
C ASP A 299 -17.64 1.59 22.74
N GLY A 300 -18.42 1.54 23.83
CA GLY A 300 -19.84 1.96 23.85
C GLY A 300 -20.85 0.98 23.24
N LYS A 301 -20.43 -0.18 22.71
CA LYS A 301 -21.29 -1.14 21.96
C LYS A 301 -22.04 -2.17 22.82
N ARG A 302 -22.25 -1.90 24.11
CA ARG A 302 -22.97 -2.84 24.99
C ARG A 302 -24.45 -2.90 24.61
N LYS A 303 -24.88 -4.02 24.02
CA LYS A 303 -26.30 -4.26 23.72
C LYS A 303 -27.10 -4.53 24.99
N THR A 304 -28.25 -3.87 25.09
CA THR A 304 -29.31 -4.13 26.07
C THR A 304 -30.27 -5.19 25.54
N GLY A 305 -30.69 -6.16 26.35
CA GLY A 305 -31.62 -7.21 25.95
C GLY A 305 -31.23 -8.60 26.45
N LYS A 306 -32.05 -9.60 26.12
CA LYS A 306 -31.82 -11.00 26.50
C LYS A 306 -30.62 -11.55 25.72
N LYS A 307 -29.66 -12.12 26.45
CA LYS A 307 -28.44 -12.71 25.88
C LYS A 307 -28.42 -14.20 26.17
N PHE A 308 -28.02 -14.99 25.17
CA PHE A 308 -27.77 -16.41 25.34
C PHE A 308 -26.41 -16.58 26.03
N ALA A 309 -26.38 -17.26 27.18
CA ALA A 309 -25.17 -17.48 27.94
C ALA A 309 -24.40 -18.70 27.44
N VAL A 310 -23.09 -18.56 27.25
CA VAL A 310 -22.19 -19.66 26.87
C VAL A 310 -21.00 -19.66 27.81
N ASN A 311 -20.65 -20.85 28.30
CA ASN A 311 -19.54 -21.03 29.22
C ASN A 311 -18.20 -21.24 28.51
N ILE A 312 -17.13 -20.71 29.08
CA ILE A 312 -15.81 -20.73 28.46
C ILE A 312 -15.19 -22.12 28.34
N ASP A 313 -15.42 -23.02 29.31
CA ASP A 313 -15.01 -24.42 29.25
C ASP A 313 -15.61 -25.15 28.03
N THR A 314 -16.85 -24.85 27.74
CA THR A 314 -17.63 -25.46 26.66
C THR A 314 -17.09 -24.99 25.30
N ILE A 315 -16.67 -23.73 25.23
CA ILE A 315 -15.96 -23.17 24.08
C ILE A 315 -14.59 -23.85 23.96
N ALA A 316 -13.81 -23.90 25.05
CA ALA A 316 -12.49 -24.53 25.05
C ALA A 316 -12.53 -26.00 24.61
N ALA A 317 -13.59 -26.75 24.91
CA ALA A 317 -13.74 -28.13 24.45
C ALA A 317 -13.91 -28.27 22.92
N ARG A 318 -14.33 -27.22 22.21
CA ARG A 318 -14.62 -27.24 20.76
C ARG A 318 -13.58 -26.54 19.90
N PHE A 319 -12.73 -25.71 20.51
CA PHE A 319 -11.75 -24.88 19.81
C PHE A 319 -10.32 -25.18 20.29
N SER A 320 -9.36 -25.01 19.39
CA SER A 320 -7.93 -25.22 19.61
C SER A 320 -7.26 -23.97 20.19
N ALA A 321 -6.06 -24.13 20.74
CA ALA A 321 -5.28 -23.01 21.25
C ALA A 321 -5.02 -21.99 20.12
N GLY A 322 -5.26 -20.71 20.41
CA GLY A 322 -5.10 -19.62 19.46
C GLY A 322 -6.27 -19.42 18.49
N ASP A 323 -7.34 -20.21 18.61
CA ASP A 323 -8.50 -20.06 17.73
C ASP A 323 -9.25 -18.75 17.96
N ARG A 324 -9.72 -18.18 16.84
CA ARG A 324 -10.67 -17.07 16.82
C ARG A 324 -12.09 -17.61 16.84
N VAL A 325 -12.79 -17.31 17.92
CA VAL A 325 -14.15 -17.78 18.20
C VAL A 325 -15.11 -16.60 18.07
N ASP A 326 -15.85 -16.55 16.97
CA ASP A 326 -16.92 -15.55 16.76
C ASP A 326 -18.32 -16.17 16.96
N VAL A 327 -19.34 -15.31 17.08
CA VAL A 327 -20.74 -15.75 17.29
C VAL A 327 -21.21 -16.70 16.19
N ASP A 328 -20.75 -16.53 14.95
CA ASP A 328 -21.12 -17.38 13.82
C ASP A 328 -20.52 -18.80 13.99
N ARG A 329 -19.25 -18.91 14.40
CA ARG A 329 -18.61 -20.19 14.70
C ARG A 329 -19.21 -20.85 15.94
N LEU A 330 -19.60 -20.08 16.96
CA LEU A 330 -20.35 -20.61 18.10
C LEU A 330 -21.70 -21.21 17.68
N LYS A 331 -22.39 -20.58 16.73
CA LYS A 331 -23.63 -21.10 16.15
C LYS A 331 -23.38 -22.37 15.33
N GLN A 332 -22.38 -22.36 14.43
CA GLN A 332 -22.00 -23.53 13.62
C GLN A 332 -21.56 -24.72 14.47
N ALA A 333 -20.88 -24.47 15.59
CA ALA A 333 -20.47 -25.50 16.56
C ALA A 333 -21.63 -26.00 17.44
N GLY A 334 -22.85 -25.47 17.27
CA GLY A 334 -24.02 -25.85 18.07
C GLY A 334 -23.97 -25.38 19.53
N LEU A 335 -23.04 -24.48 19.87
CA LEU A 335 -22.90 -23.91 21.22
C LEU A 335 -23.89 -22.77 21.47
N VAL A 336 -24.39 -22.15 20.41
CA VAL A 336 -25.37 -21.07 20.43
C VAL A 336 -26.49 -21.40 19.44
N PRO A 337 -27.77 -21.23 19.80
CA PRO A 337 -28.87 -21.39 18.85
C PRO A 337 -28.75 -20.44 17.65
N MET A 338 -29.08 -20.90 16.44
CA MET A 338 -29.04 -20.05 15.23
C MET A 338 -29.87 -18.78 15.36
N ARG A 339 -30.98 -18.86 16.11
CA ARG A 339 -31.92 -17.75 16.39
C ARG A 339 -31.47 -16.80 17.51
N ALA A 340 -30.34 -17.07 18.19
CA ALA A 340 -29.89 -16.19 19.26
C ALA A 340 -29.37 -14.87 18.68
N ASP A 341 -29.95 -13.76 19.16
CA ASP A 341 -29.62 -12.41 18.69
C ASP A 341 -28.41 -11.81 19.40
N ALA A 342 -28.15 -12.21 20.64
CA ALA A 342 -27.00 -11.74 21.43
C ALA A 342 -26.41 -12.87 22.28
N VAL A 343 -25.09 -12.86 22.45
CA VAL A 343 -24.34 -13.88 23.21
C VAL A 343 -23.56 -13.24 24.34
N LYS A 344 -23.64 -13.83 25.54
CA LYS A 344 -22.83 -13.46 26.71
C LYS A 344 -21.92 -14.62 27.09
N ILE A 345 -20.63 -14.33 27.23
CA ILE A 345 -19.64 -15.32 27.68
C ILE A 345 -19.56 -15.30 29.21
N LEU A 346 -19.64 -16.48 29.81
CA LEU A 346 -19.57 -16.69 31.25
C LEU A 346 -18.36 -17.54 31.64
N ALA A 347 -17.86 -17.30 32.84
CA ALA A 347 -16.80 -18.10 33.44
C ALA A 347 -17.41 -19.37 34.04
N ARG A 348 -16.94 -20.52 33.59
CA ARG A 348 -17.17 -21.83 34.20
C ARG A 348 -16.06 -22.76 33.76
N GLY A 349 -15.67 -23.66 34.66
CA GLY A 349 -14.65 -24.66 34.40
C GLY A 349 -13.27 -24.03 34.28
N ARG A 350 -12.32 -24.77 33.72
CA ARG A 350 -10.92 -24.37 33.63
C ARG A 350 -10.58 -24.03 32.18
N LEU A 351 -9.85 -22.94 31.97
CA LEU A 351 -9.30 -22.56 30.67
C LEU A 351 -7.80 -22.82 30.69
N ASP A 352 -7.33 -23.65 29.77
CA ASP A 352 -5.94 -24.13 29.68
C ASP A 352 -5.23 -23.72 28.38
N LYS A 353 -5.85 -22.81 27.63
CA LYS A 353 -5.36 -22.36 26.34
C LYS A 353 -5.80 -20.93 26.02
N PRO A 354 -5.03 -20.21 25.19
CA PRO A 354 -5.43 -18.90 24.70
C PRO A 354 -6.59 -19.04 23.70
N LEU A 355 -7.61 -18.21 23.85
CA LEU A 355 -8.74 -18.09 22.91
C LEU A 355 -9.02 -16.62 22.61
N PHE A 356 -9.38 -16.33 21.36
CA PHE A 356 -9.72 -14.99 20.91
C PHE A 356 -11.23 -14.90 20.65
N VAL A 357 -11.98 -14.39 21.62
CA VAL A 357 -13.44 -14.54 21.66
C VAL A 357 -14.15 -13.25 21.29
N THR A 358 -15.04 -13.29 20.29
CA THR A 358 -15.92 -12.19 19.90
C THR A 358 -17.36 -12.47 20.32
N ALA A 359 -17.95 -11.63 21.17
CA ALA A 359 -19.33 -11.78 21.67
C ALA A 359 -20.00 -10.42 21.93
N ASP A 360 -21.29 -10.41 22.28
CA ASP A 360 -22.01 -9.16 22.59
C ASP A 360 -21.83 -8.73 24.05
N ASP A 361 -21.38 -9.64 24.93
CA ASP A 361 -21.09 -9.35 26.33
C ASP A 361 -20.19 -10.40 26.98
N PHE A 362 -19.53 -10.02 28.08
CA PHE A 362 -18.65 -10.88 28.86
C PHE A 362 -18.90 -10.66 30.35
N SER A 363 -18.83 -11.71 31.16
CA SER A 363 -18.68 -11.54 32.61
C SER A 363 -17.26 -11.09 32.94
N ALA A 364 -17.09 -10.30 34.01
CA ALA A 364 -15.77 -9.85 34.46
C ALA A 364 -14.82 -11.04 34.66
N GLN A 365 -15.28 -12.08 35.34
CA GLN A 365 -14.52 -13.30 35.59
C GLN A 365 -14.10 -14.03 34.30
N ALA A 366 -14.93 -14.05 33.24
CA ALA A 366 -14.57 -14.67 31.96
C ALA A 366 -13.44 -13.90 31.28
N VAL A 367 -13.46 -12.56 31.36
CA VAL A 367 -12.39 -11.72 30.82
C VAL A 367 -11.07 -11.96 31.55
N LYS A 368 -11.10 -12.10 32.88
CA LYS A 368 -9.91 -12.45 33.66
C LYS A 368 -9.30 -13.76 33.16
N MET A 369 -10.12 -14.80 33.02
CA MET A 369 -9.66 -16.11 32.53
C MET A 369 -9.03 -16.01 31.14
N ILE A 370 -9.71 -15.35 30.19
CA ILE A 370 -9.23 -15.21 28.80
C ILE A 370 -7.89 -14.48 28.76
N VAL A 371 -7.76 -13.38 29.49
CA VAL A 371 -6.54 -12.55 29.45
C VAL A 371 -5.38 -13.23 30.19
N LEU A 372 -5.64 -13.90 31.32
CA LEU A 372 -4.60 -14.60 32.09
C LEU A 372 -4.02 -15.81 31.35
N THR A 373 -4.74 -16.42 30.42
CA THR A 373 -4.25 -17.53 29.58
C THR A 373 -3.65 -17.09 28.24
N GLY A 374 -3.54 -15.79 27.98
CA GLY A 374 -2.95 -15.27 26.74
C GLY A 374 -3.93 -14.98 25.61
N GLY A 375 -5.24 -15.07 25.88
CA GLY A 375 -6.31 -14.77 24.94
C GLY A 375 -6.74 -13.30 24.96
N ALA A 376 -7.73 -12.96 24.14
CA ALA A 376 -8.32 -11.62 24.11
C ALA A 376 -9.83 -11.65 23.85
N ILE A 377 -10.49 -10.57 24.23
CA ILE A 377 -11.93 -10.36 24.03
C ILE A 377 -12.20 -9.29 22.98
N PHE A 378 -13.29 -9.47 22.24
CA PHE A 378 -13.78 -8.51 21.26
C PHE A 378 -15.30 -8.39 21.36
N TYR A 379 -15.82 -7.17 21.16
CA TYR A 379 -17.26 -6.93 21.11
C TYR A 379 -17.77 -6.95 19.66
N ARG A 380 -18.93 -7.59 19.44
CA ARG A 380 -19.61 -7.67 18.14
C ARG A 380 -20.44 -6.44 17.78
#